data_AF-X1FX88-F1
#
_entry.id   AF-X1FX88-F1
#
_cell.length_a   1.000
_cell.length_b   1.000
_cell.length_c   1.000
_cell.angle_alpha   90.00
_cell.angle_beta   90.00
_cell.angle_gamma   90.00
#
_symmetry.space_group_name_H-M   'P 1'
#
loop_
_entity.id
_entity.type
_entity.pdbx_description
1 polymer ?
#
loop_
_entity_poly.entity_id
_entity_poly.type
_entity_poly.pdbx_seq_one_letter_code
_entity_poly.pdbx_strand_id
1 'polypeptide(L)'
;EELKAKDEELLGLYSRMTNQTYHSPSHLHSLALGNVYRAQRMIRILSERLLSLHMDTEKESNKKTIEKIVNEITSDICIHNYPIYRDEAKTIGLNVVIPNDKLEKILWNLYEKYAEDMELRKQFNPLEILGQENTKNIKYAAAHIESIKAQDTFYYDIRLNKISEPQAPGQPPLPRVNVNVAGFAWEKVR
;
A
#
# COMPACT_ATOMS: atom_id res chain seq x y z
N GLU A 1 4.81 1.21 -29.06
CA GLU A 1 3.59 0.77 -29.75
C GLU A 1 2.58 0.34 -28.70
N GLU A 2 1.51 1.12 -28.52
CA GLU A 2 0.38 0.69 -27.67
C GLU A 2 -0.26 -0.55 -28.30
N LEU A 3 -0.20 -1.69 -27.63
CA LEU A 3 -0.97 -2.89 -27.98
C LEU A 3 -2.44 -2.63 -27.66
N LYS A 4 -3.15 -1.96 -28.57
CA LYS A 4 -4.62 -1.89 -28.59
C LYS A 4 -5.21 -3.20 -29.10
N ALA A 5 -4.94 -4.29 -28.39
CA ALA A 5 -5.60 -5.56 -28.68
C ALA A 5 -7.08 -5.43 -28.28
N LYS A 6 -8.00 -5.65 -29.22
CA LYS A 6 -9.44 -5.72 -28.91
C LYS A 6 -9.70 -6.94 -28.02
N ASP A 7 -10.77 -6.94 -27.22
CA ASP A 7 -11.10 -8.03 -26.27
C ASP A 7 -11.05 -9.44 -26.92
N GLU A 8 -11.39 -9.55 -28.21
CA GLU A 8 -11.30 -10.79 -29.00
C GLU A 8 -9.85 -11.25 -29.27
N GLU A 9 -8.92 -10.31 -29.50
CA GLU A 9 -7.49 -10.62 -29.67
C GLU A 9 -6.83 -11.01 -28.35
N LEU A 10 -7.28 -10.39 -27.24
CA LEU A 10 -6.88 -10.76 -25.88
C LEU A 10 -7.31 -12.21 -25.57
N LEU A 11 -8.56 -12.57 -25.91
CA LEU A 11 -9.07 -13.94 -25.80
C LEU A 11 -8.29 -14.94 -26.66
N GLY A 12 -7.90 -14.55 -27.88
CA GLY A 12 -7.05 -15.36 -28.75
C GLY A 12 -5.62 -15.53 -28.24
N LEU A 13 -5.06 -14.52 -27.58
CA LEU A 13 -3.77 -14.61 -26.88
C LEU A 13 -3.87 -15.52 -25.66
N TYR A 14 -4.91 -15.38 -24.85
CA TYR A 14 -5.16 -16.22 -23.68
C TYR A 14 -5.30 -17.69 -24.06
N SER A 15 -6.07 -18.00 -25.10
CA SER A 15 -6.22 -19.35 -25.63
C SER A 15 -4.88 -19.94 -26.07
N ARG A 16 -4.01 -19.15 -26.72
CA ARG A 16 -2.65 -19.58 -27.12
C ARG A 16 -1.72 -19.83 -25.94
N MET A 17 -1.83 -19.04 -24.87
CA MET A 17 -1.01 -19.21 -23.66
C MET A 17 -1.45 -20.42 -22.81
N THR A 18 -2.69 -20.91 -22.97
CA THR A 18 -3.24 -22.00 -22.15
C THR A 18 -3.40 -23.34 -22.88
N ASN A 19 -3.45 -23.38 -24.21
CA ASN A 19 -3.89 -24.58 -24.97
C ASN A 19 -2.78 -25.47 -25.57
N GLN A 20 -1.53 -25.43 -25.09
CA GLN A 20 -0.52 -26.43 -25.49
C GLN A 20 -0.23 -27.42 -24.37
N THR A 21 -0.71 -28.64 -24.59
CA THR A 21 -0.65 -29.80 -23.71
C THR A 21 0.76 -30.04 -23.14
N TYR A 22 0.79 -30.18 -21.83
CA TYR A 22 1.90 -30.41 -20.90
C TYR A 22 3.10 -31.20 -21.45
N HIS A 23 4.17 -30.49 -21.86
CA HIS A 23 5.52 -31.05 -21.84
C HIS A 23 6.65 -30.07 -21.47
N SER A 24 6.36 -28.80 -21.13
CA SER A 24 7.41 -27.84 -20.72
C SER A 24 6.98 -26.96 -19.52
N PRO A 25 7.89 -26.61 -18.58
CA PRO A 25 7.56 -25.92 -17.32
C PRO A 25 7.21 -24.42 -17.48
N SER A 26 7.19 -23.92 -18.71
CA SER A 26 7.00 -22.50 -19.04
C SER A 26 5.57 -22.12 -19.42
N HIS A 27 4.56 -22.91 -19.04
CA HIS A 27 3.15 -22.59 -19.34
C HIS A 27 2.45 -21.89 -18.17
N LEU A 28 1.82 -20.75 -18.48
CA LEU A 28 1.10 -19.92 -17.54
C LEU A 28 -0.24 -20.58 -17.16
N HIS A 29 -0.44 -20.91 -15.88
CA HIS A 29 -1.66 -21.60 -15.43
C HIS A 29 -2.90 -20.70 -15.65
N SER A 30 -3.96 -21.24 -16.26
CA SER A 30 -5.20 -20.50 -16.58
C SER A 30 -5.82 -19.82 -15.36
N LEU A 31 -5.77 -20.46 -14.18
CA LEU A 31 -6.16 -19.84 -12.90
C LEU A 31 -5.32 -18.61 -12.53
N ALA A 32 -3.99 -18.65 -12.72
CA ALA A 32 -3.13 -17.52 -12.43
C ALA A 32 -3.46 -16.33 -13.33
N LEU A 33 -3.69 -16.61 -14.62
CA LEU A 33 -4.15 -15.62 -15.59
C LEU A 33 -5.50 -15.01 -15.21
N GLY A 34 -6.47 -15.85 -14.83
CA GLY A 34 -7.77 -15.41 -14.34
C GLY A 34 -7.68 -14.56 -13.06
N ASN A 35 -6.75 -14.87 -12.17
CA ASN A 35 -6.48 -14.06 -10.97
C ASN A 35 -5.95 -12.68 -11.33
N VAL A 36 -4.97 -12.59 -12.24
CA VAL A 36 -4.42 -11.30 -12.70
C VAL A 36 -5.52 -10.45 -13.35
N TYR A 37 -6.32 -11.04 -14.24
CA TYR A 37 -7.42 -10.33 -14.88
C TYR A 37 -8.45 -9.79 -13.87
N ARG A 38 -8.85 -10.61 -12.89
CA ARG A 38 -9.78 -10.17 -11.83
C ARG A 38 -9.19 -9.06 -10.97
N ALA A 39 -7.91 -9.17 -10.60
CA ALA A 39 -7.22 -8.15 -9.83
C ALA A 39 -7.16 -6.82 -10.58
N GLN A 40 -6.76 -6.85 -11.86
CA GLN A 40 -6.72 -5.66 -12.72
C GLN A 40 -8.10 -5.01 -12.87
N ARG A 41 -9.14 -5.80 -13.11
CA ARG A 41 -10.52 -5.30 -13.21
C ARG A 41 -10.99 -4.67 -11.89
N MET A 42 -10.67 -5.29 -10.76
CA MET A 42 -11.00 -4.75 -9.44
C MET A 42 -10.32 -3.41 -9.17
N ILE A 43 -9.02 -3.30 -9.49
CA ILE A 43 -8.26 -2.05 -9.34
C ILE A 43 -8.90 -0.93 -10.18
N ARG A 44 -9.31 -1.21 -11.42
CA ARG A 44 -9.99 -0.24 -12.28
C ARG A 44 -11.33 0.23 -11.68
N ILE A 45 -12.20 -0.70 -11.27
CA ILE A 45 -13.49 -0.38 -10.65
C ILE A 45 -13.31 0.45 -9.38
N LEU A 46 -12.33 0.10 -8.53
CA LEU A 46 -12.06 0.85 -7.30
C LEU A 46 -11.55 2.26 -7.61
N SER A 47 -10.65 2.39 -8.59
CA SER A 47 -10.11 3.70 -9.01
C SER A 47 -11.21 4.61 -9.53
N GLU A 48 -12.08 4.11 -10.41
CA GLU A 48 -13.24 4.85 -10.93
C GLU A 48 -14.17 5.30 -9.81
N ARG A 49 -14.50 4.40 -8.86
CA ARG A 49 -15.36 4.72 -7.72
C ARG A 49 -14.76 5.80 -6.84
N LEU A 50 -13.46 5.72 -6.52
CA LEU A 50 -12.76 6.71 -5.70
C LEU A 50 -12.74 8.08 -6.39
N LEU A 51 -12.44 8.14 -7.69
CA LEU A 51 -12.44 9.39 -8.43
C LEU A 51 -13.84 10.01 -8.52
N SER A 52 -14.88 9.17 -8.64
CA SER A 52 -16.28 9.60 -8.67
C SER A 52 -16.77 10.24 -7.35
N LEU A 53 -16.07 10.03 -6.23
CA LEU A 53 -16.37 10.73 -4.97
C LEU A 53 -15.96 12.22 -4.99
N HIS A 54 -15.05 12.59 -5.91
CA HIS A 54 -14.46 13.93 -5.98
C HIS A 54 -14.71 14.63 -7.32
N MET A 55 -15.29 13.93 -8.30
CA MET A 55 -15.57 14.43 -9.64
C MET A 55 -17.03 14.15 -10.01
N ASP A 56 -17.73 15.18 -10.45
CA ASP A 56 -19.13 15.07 -10.88
C ASP A 56 -19.26 14.18 -12.12
N THR A 57 -19.82 12.98 -11.96
CA THR A 57 -19.94 11.98 -13.02
C THR A 57 -21.03 12.30 -14.03
N GLU A 58 -21.93 13.26 -13.78
CA GLU A 58 -22.95 13.66 -14.76
C GLU A 58 -22.34 14.47 -15.92
N LYS A 59 -21.16 15.07 -15.69
CA LYS A 59 -20.43 15.80 -16.73
C LYS A 59 -19.60 14.84 -17.59
N GLU A 60 -19.91 14.81 -18.88
CA GLU A 60 -19.20 14.01 -19.88
C GLU A 60 -17.69 14.30 -19.91
N SER A 61 -17.28 15.55 -19.67
CA SER A 61 -15.87 15.91 -19.55
C SER A 61 -15.16 15.18 -18.42
N ASN A 62 -15.82 15.03 -17.27
CA ASN A 62 -15.26 14.37 -16.10
C ASN A 62 -15.19 12.86 -16.30
N LYS A 63 -16.19 12.24 -16.95
CA LYS A 63 -16.13 10.81 -17.29
C LYS A 63 -14.88 10.49 -18.11
N LYS A 64 -14.62 11.26 -19.16
CA LYS A 64 -13.42 11.12 -20.00
C LYS A 64 -12.13 11.33 -19.21
N THR A 65 -12.11 12.29 -18.29
CA THR A 65 -10.95 12.51 -17.40
C THR A 65 -10.74 11.33 -16.45
N ILE A 66 -11.79 10.78 -15.84
CA ILE A 66 -11.71 9.61 -14.98
C ILE A 66 -11.17 8.41 -15.75
N GLU A 67 -11.72 8.13 -16.94
CA GLU A 67 -11.23 7.05 -17.81
C GLU A 67 -9.75 7.22 -18.16
N LYS A 68 -9.32 8.43 -18.51
CA LYS A 68 -7.91 8.74 -18.77
C LYS A 68 -7.03 8.45 -17.54
N ILE A 69 -7.40 8.96 -16.37
CA ILE A 69 -6.63 8.77 -15.12
C ILE A 69 -6.54 7.28 -14.77
N VAL A 70 -7.66 6.55 -14.87
CA VAL A 70 -7.71 5.11 -14.58
C VAL A 70 -6.82 4.33 -15.53
N ASN A 71 -6.83 4.66 -16.83
CA ASN A 71 -5.94 4.03 -17.79
C ASN A 71 -4.46 4.28 -17.44
N GLU A 72 -4.08 5.53 -17.20
CA GLU A 72 -2.68 5.88 -16.90
C GLU A 72 -2.18 5.17 -15.63
N ILE A 73 -2.93 5.22 -14.54
CA ILE A 73 -2.52 4.66 -13.24
C ILE A 73 -2.55 3.13 -13.24
N THR A 74 -3.47 2.50 -13.96
CA THR A 74 -3.68 1.03 -13.89
C THR A 74 -3.03 0.25 -15.04
N SER A 75 -2.55 0.94 -16.07
CA SER A 75 -1.94 0.30 -17.24
C SER A 75 -0.56 0.86 -17.57
N ASP A 76 -0.38 2.17 -17.54
CA ASP A 76 0.89 2.77 -17.98
C ASP A 76 1.92 2.81 -16.84
N ILE A 77 1.47 3.07 -15.60
CA ILE A 77 2.30 3.03 -14.40
C ILE A 77 2.33 1.59 -13.84
N CYS A 78 3.20 0.75 -14.41
CA CYS A 78 3.32 -0.67 -14.00
C CYS A 78 4.20 -0.93 -12.76
N ILE A 79 4.82 0.10 -12.17
CA ILE A 79 5.80 -0.07 -11.08
C ILE A 79 5.19 0.38 -9.75
N HIS A 80 5.11 -0.53 -8.78
CA HIS A 80 4.50 -0.28 -7.46
C HIS A 80 5.14 0.86 -6.66
N ASN A 81 6.40 1.18 -6.92
CA ASN A 81 7.15 2.24 -6.24
C ASN A 81 7.37 3.48 -7.11
N TYR A 82 6.56 3.69 -8.15
CA TYR A 82 6.65 4.88 -8.97
C TYR A 82 5.97 6.07 -8.27
N PRO A 83 6.72 7.11 -7.88
CA PRO A 83 6.13 8.29 -7.27
C PRO A 83 5.49 9.17 -8.34
N ILE A 84 4.19 9.45 -8.20
CA ILE A 84 3.49 10.42 -9.05
C ILE A 84 3.69 11.81 -8.44
N TYR A 85 4.50 12.64 -9.10
CA TYR A 85 4.76 14.01 -8.66
C TYR A 85 3.62 14.97 -9.07
N ARG A 86 3.63 16.20 -8.54
CA ARG A 86 2.52 17.17 -8.72
C ARG A 86 2.30 17.58 -10.18
N ASP A 87 3.39 17.77 -10.91
CA ASP A 87 3.41 18.09 -12.34
C ASP A 87 2.83 16.94 -13.18
N GLU A 88 3.20 15.70 -12.85
CA GLU A 88 2.66 14.51 -13.50
C GLU A 88 1.18 14.30 -13.15
N ALA A 89 0.81 14.39 -11.86
CA ALA A 89 -0.57 14.33 -11.39
C ALA A 89 -1.46 15.35 -12.11
N LYS A 90 -0.96 16.57 -12.35
CA LYS A 90 -1.66 17.59 -13.12
C LYS A 90 -1.80 17.20 -14.60
N THR A 91 -0.77 16.61 -15.18
CA THR A 91 -0.75 16.15 -16.58
C THR A 91 -1.74 15.01 -16.84
N ILE A 92 -1.87 14.07 -15.91
CA ILE A 92 -2.84 12.97 -16.01
C ILE A 92 -4.29 13.44 -15.80
N GLY A 93 -4.48 14.61 -15.17
CA GLY A 93 -5.78 15.27 -15.03
C GLY A 93 -6.35 15.30 -13.61
N LEU A 94 -5.54 14.99 -12.59
CA LEU A 94 -5.94 15.15 -11.19
C LEU A 94 -6.06 16.64 -10.83
N ASN A 95 -6.95 16.93 -9.88
CA ASN A 95 -7.13 18.28 -9.34
C ASN A 95 -5.99 18.64 -8.38
N VAL A 96 -4.88 19.13 -8.93
CA VAL A 96 -3.68 19.50 -8.17
C VAL A 96 -3.67 21.00 -7.88
N VAL A 97 -3.63 21.35 -6.60
CA VAL A 97 -3.40 22.73 -6.13
C VAL A 97 -1.96 22.84 -5.65
N ILE A 98 -1.21 23.81 -6.19
CA ILE A 98 0.15 24.12 -5.72
C ILE A 98 0.01 25.09 -4.53
N PRO A 99 0.39 24.67 -3.31
CA PRO A 99 0.33 25.54 -2.14
C PRO A 99 1.38 26.67 -2.26
N ASN A 100 1.14 27.79 -1.57
CA ASN A 100 2.20 28.77 -1.35
C ASN A 100 3.19 28.26 -0.27
N ASP A 101 4.38 28.87 -0.20
CA ASP A 101 5.47 28.47 0.71
C ASP A 101 5.03 28.34 2.17
N LYS A 102 4.14 29.24 2.63
CA LYS A 102 3.63 29.22 4.01
C LYS A 102 2.80 27.96 4.27
N LEU A 103 1.86 27.65 3.38
CA LEU A 103 1.02 26.47 3.49
C LEU A 103 1.84 25.19 3.32
N GLU A 104 2.76 25.17 2.35
CA GLU A 104 3.64 24.02 2.13
C GLU A 104 4.48 23.69 3.36
N LYS A 105 5.06 24.71 4.00
CA LYS A 105 5.81 24.53 5.25
C LYS A 105 4.93 23.99 6.39
N ILE A 106 3.68 24.44 6.49
CA ILE A 106 2.75 23.93 7.51
C ILE A 106 2.42 22.46 7.24
N LEU A 107 2.10 22.10 6.00
CA LEU A 107 1.82 20.71 5.60
C LEU A 107 3.02 19.80 5.88
N TRP A 108 4.23 20.26 5.56
CA TRP A 108 5.45 19.52 5.83
C TRP A 108 5.69 19.32 7.32
N ASN A 109 5.57 20.38 8.12
CA ASN A 109 5.72 20.28 9.58
C ASN A 109 4.67 19.35 10.21
N LEU A 110 3.45 19.33 9.68
CA LEU A 110 2.42 18.39 10.12
C LEU A 110 2.80 16.94 9.79
N TYR A 111 3.31 16.69 8.59
CA TYR A 111 3.83 15.37 8.23
C TYR A 111 5.01 14.95 9.10
N GLU A 112 5.98 15.83 9.35
CA GLU A 112 7.14 15.56 10.23
C GLU A 112 6.68 15.15 11.63
N LYS A 113 5.66 15.83 12.18
CA LYS A 113 5.04 15.47 13.46
C LYS A 113 4.48 14.04 13.44
N TYR A 114 3.69 13.69 12.43
CA TYR A 114 3.18 12.31 12.32
C TYR A 114 4.30 11.29 12.12
N ALA A 115 5.33 11.63 11.34
CA ALA A 115 6.46 10.74 11.10
C ALA A 115 7.27 10.47 12.38
N GLU A 116 7.37 11.46 13.25
CA GLU A 116 7.97 11.34 14.58
C GLU A 116 7.08 10.51 15.51
N ASP A 117 5.81 10.89 15.67
CA ASP A 117 4.87 10.25 16.60
C ASP A 117 4.61 8.77 16.26
N MET A 118 4.57 8.43 14.97
CA MET A 118 4.36 7.06 14.48
C MET A 118 5.69 6.32 14.19
N GLU A 119 6.83 6.95 14.47
CA GLU A 119 8.17 6.42 14.20
C GLU A 119 8.38 5.91 12.75
N LEU A 120 7.78 6.57 11.74
CA LEU A 120 7.74 6.09 10.34
C LEU A 120 9.11 5.90 9.69
N ARG A 121 10.14 6.59 10.22
CA ARG A 121 11.52 6.56 9.72
C ARG A 121 12.42 5.59 10.50
N LYS A 122 11.90 4.99 11.56
CA LYS A 122 12.64 4.09 12.43
C LYS A 122 12.29 2.66 12.07
N GLN A 123 13.31 1.84 11.83
CA GLN A 123 13.09 0.42 11.62
C GLN A 123 12.55 -0.22 12.90
N PHE A 124 11.49 -1.02 12.78
CA PHE A 124 11.04 -1.84 13.89
C PHE A 124 12.04 -2.98 14.14
N ASN A 125 12.80 -2.88 15.24
CA ASN A 125 13.79 -3.87 15.65
C ASN A 125 13.44 -4.46 17.03
N PRO A 126 12.77 -5.62 17.08
CA PRO A 126 12.35 -6.25 18.33
C PRO A 126 13.49 -6.53 19.31
N LEU A 127 14.67 -6.88 18.81
CA LEU A 127 15.83 -7.20 19.65
C LEU A 127 16.37 -5.96 20.36
N GLU A 128 16.46 -4.84 19.65
CA GLU A 128 16.88 -3.56 20.19
C GLU A 128 15.88 -3.03 21.23
N ILE A 129 14.59 -3.11 20.92
CA ILE A 129 13.52 -2.67 21.83
C ILE A 129 13.49 -3.51 23.11
N LEU A 130 13.66 -4.83 22.98
CA LEU A 130 13.69 -5.78 24.09
C LEU A 130 14.94 -5.60 24.97
N GLY A 131 16.09 -5.26 24.37
CA GLY A 131 17.33 -5.01 25.09
C GLY A 131 17.79 -6.22 25.92
N GLN A 132 18.00 -6.00 27.22
CA GLN A 132 18.39 -7.07 28.15
C GLN A 132 17.19 -7.78 28.79
N GLU A 133 15.97 -7.32 28.54
CA GLU A 133 14.76 -7.87 29.15
C GLU A 133 14.38 -9.20 28.47
N ASN A 134 13.71 -10.09 29.20
CA ASN A 134 13.18 -11.34 28.63
C ASN A 134 11.80 -11.15 27.99
N THR A 135 11.02 -10.20 28.50
CA THR A 135 9.69 -9.86 27.99
C THR A 135 9.49 -8.37 28.09
N LYS A 136 8.86 -7.77 27.07
CA LYS A 136 8.51 -6.34 27.07
C LYS A 136 7.20 -6.10 26.36
N ASN A 137 6.33 -5.30 26.96
CA ASN A 137 5.12 -4.82 26.32
C ASN A 137 5.37 -3.41 25.81
N ILE A 138 5.10 -3.18 24.53
CA ILE A 138 5.22 -1.88 23.90
C ILE A 138 3.90 -1.51 23.25
N LYS A 139 3.70 -0.20 23.09
CA LYS A 139 2.54 0.36 22.42
C LYS A 139 3.02 1.16 21.22
N TYR A 140 2.47 0.86 20.05
CA TYR A 140 2.90 1.45 18.78
C TYR A 140 1.74 2.20 18.12
N ALA A 141 1.92 3.50 17.86
CA ALA A 141 0.94 4.33 17.17
C ALA A 141 0.98 4.05 15.67
N ALA A 142 -0.10 3.52 15.12
CA ALA A 142 -0.16 3.08 13.73
C ALA A 142 -1.05 3.96 12.83
N ALA A 143 -1.92 4.79 13.41
CA ALA A 143 -2.66 5.79 12.66
C ALA A 143 -3.18 6.91 13.58
N HIS A 144 -3.27 8.13 13.04
CA HIS A 144 -3.95 9.25 13.68
C HIS A 144 -5.15 9.67 12.83
N ILE A 145 -6.26 10.00 13.48
CA ILE A 145 -7.39 10.70 12.90
C ILE A 145 -7.62 11.97 13.70
N GLU A 146 -7.54 13.11 13.03
CA GLU A 146 -7.58 14.41 13.68
C GLU A 146 -8.56 15.37 13.03
N SER A 147 -9.12 16.22 13.89
CA SER A 147 -9.91 17.38 13.51
C SER A 147 -9.57 18.52 14.47
N ILE A 148 -10.15 19.70 14.22
CA ILE A 148 -9.99 20.85 15.13
C ILE A 148 -10.45 20.52 16.57
N LYS A 149 -11.39 19.59 16.74
CA LYS A 149 -12.04 19.30 18.02
C LYS A 149 -11.62 18.00 18.69
N ALA A 150 -11.04 17.07 17.95
CA ALA A 150 -10.78 15.73 18.44
C ALA A 150 -9.56 15.10 17.77
N GLN A 151 -8.88 14.23 18.50
CA GLN A 151 -7.79 13.42 18.02
C GLN A 151 -7.93 12.01 18.57
N ASP A 152 -7.99 11.03 17.66
CA ASP A 152 -8.00 9.61 17.97
C ASP A 152 -6.77 8.96 17.36
N THR A 153 -6.16 8.02 18.08
CA THR A 153 -4.97 7.29 17.63
C THR A 153 -5.22 5.80 17.72
N PHE A 154 -4.89 5.08 16.66
CA PHE A 154 -4.94 3.62 16.64
C PHE A 154 -3.61 3.05 17.12
N TYR A 155 -3.68 2.20 18.14
CA TYR A 155 -2.50 1.59 18.74
C TYR A 155 -2.48 0.08 18.55
N TYR A 156 -1.28 -0.47 18.36
CA TYR A 156 -0.98 -1.88 18.59
C TYR A 156 -0.34 -2.05 19.96
N ASP A 157 -0.89 -2.96 20.76
CA ASP A 157 -0.24 -3.46 21.96
C ASP A 157 0.58 -4.70 21.58
N ILE A 158 1.90 -4.57 21.58
CA ILE A 158 2.82 -5.62 21.14
C ILE A 158 3.54 -6.19 22.35
N ARG A 159 3.54 -7.52 22.47
CA ARG A 159 4.32 -8.27 23.46
C ARG A 159 5.52 -8.92 22.79
N LEU A 160 6.70 -8.52 23.22
CA LEU A 160 7.98 -9.08 22.82
C LEU A 160 8.41 -10.12 23.87
N ASN A 161 8.81 -11.31 23.44
CA ASN A 161 9.37 -12.33 24.34
C ASN A 161 10.63 -12.93 23.74
N LYS A 162 11.70 -13.01 24.53
CA LYS A 162 12.93 -13.70 24.16
C LYS A 162 12.66 -15.20 24.10
N ILE A 163 12.99 -15.83 22.97
CA ILE A 163 12.92 -17.28 22.83
C ILE A 163 14.27 -17.84 23.24
N SER A 164 14.29 -18.66 24.29
CA SER A 164 15.44 -19.47 24.66
C SER A 164 15.21 -20.89 24.13
N GLU A 165 15.94 -21.31 23.10
CA GLU A 165 15.92 -22.70 22.63
C GLU A 165 17.02 -23.53 23.30
N PRO A 166 16.83 -24.86 23.47
CA PRO A 166 17.90 -25.76 23.86
C PRO A 166 19.03 -25.70 22.82
N GLN A 167 20.26 -25.47 23.26
CA GLN A 167 21.41 -25.33 22.37
C GLN A 167 21.74 -26.66 21.69
N ALA A 168 21.83 -26.66 20.35
CA ALA A 168 22.54 -27.72 19.63
C ALA A 168 24.06 -27.54 19.86
N PRO A 169 24.83 -28.62 20.13
CA PRO A 169 26.26 -28.51 20.36
C PRO A 169 26.97 -27.88 19.15
N GLY A 170 27.72 -26.79 19.38
CA GLY A 170 28.60 -26.19 18.37
C GLY A 170 28.05 -25.01 17.57
N GLN A 171 26.81 -24.53 17.81
CA GLN A 171 26.31 -23.30 17.19
C GLN A 171 26.29 -22.12 18.17
N PRO A 172 26.75 -20.91 17.75
CA PRO A 172 26.60 -19.71 18.55
C PRO A 172 25.12 -19.36 18.72
N PRO A 173 24.70 -18.89 19.91
CA PRO A 173 23.29 -18.59 20.17
C PRO A 173 22.84 -17.41 19.31
N LEU A 174 21.84 -17.62 18.46
CA LEU A 174 21.11 -16.54 17.80
C LEU A 174 19.93 -16.13 18.69
N PRO A 175 19.90 -14.90 19.23
CA PRO A 175 18.76 -14.44 20.00
C PRO A 175 17.55 -14.30 19.06
N ARG A 176 16.50 -15.07 19.33
CA ARG A 176 15.21 -14.91 18.64
C ARG A 176 14.22 -14.20 19.56
N VAL A 177 13.41 -13.34 18.98
CA VAL A 177 12.32 -12.64 19.67
C VAL A 177 11.01 -13.06 19.04
N ASN A 178 10.07 -13.48 19.88
CA ASN A 178 8.68 -13.66 19.52
C ASN A 178 7.97 -12.31 19.62
N VAL A 179 7.32 -11.87 18.55
CA VAL A 179 6.54 -10.64 18.47
C VAL A 179 5.06 -11.03 18.36
N ASN A 180 4.27 -10.70 19.39
CA ASN A 180 2.83 -10.98 19.38
C ASN A 180 2.04 -9.68 19.51
N VAL A 181 1.05 -9.47 18.65
CA VAL A 181 0.04 -8.41 18.85
C VAL A 181 -0.96 -8.93 19.89
N ALA A 182 -0.94 -8.35 21.09
CA ALA A 182 -1.86 -8.71 22.17
C ALA A 182 -3.20 -7.99 22.09
N GLY A 183 -3.25 -6.86 21.39
CA GLY A 183 -4.46 -6.07 21.20
C GLY A 183 -4.22 -4.95 20.21
N PHE A 184 -5.32 -4.38 19.71
CA PHE A 184 -5.31 -3.15 18.95
C PHE A 184 -6.64 -2.43 19.14
N ALA A 185 -6.59 -1.11 19.27
CA ALA A 185 -7.78 -0.29 19.48
C ALA A 185 -7.55 1.16 19.08
N TRP A 186 -8.65 1.85 18.80
CA TRP A 186 -8.69 3.30 18.76
C TRP A 186 -8.75 3.85 20.18
N GLU A 187 -7.94 4.85 20.46
CA GLU A 187 -7.93 5.57 21.72
C GLU A 187 -8.09 7.06 21.48
N LYS A 188 -8.99 7.67 22.25
CA LYS A 188 -9.21 9.09 22.24
C LYS A 188 -8.08 9.80 22.99
N VAL A 189 -7.36 10.67 22.28
CA VAL A 189 -6.26 11.47 22.83
C VAL A 189 -6.78 12.84 23.29
N ARG A 190 -7.72 13.43 22.55
CA ARG A 190 -8.34 14.73 22.84
C ARG A 190 -9.80 14.76 22.43
#